data_AF-A0A8J6YR50-F1
#
_entry.id   AF-A0A8J6YR50-F1
#
_cell.length_a   1.000
_cell.length_b   1.000
_cell.length_c   1.000
_cell.angle_alpha   90.00
_cell.angle_beta   90.00
_cell.angle_gamma   90.00
#
_symmetry.space_group_name_H-M   'P 1'
#
loop_
_entity.id
_entity.type
_entity.pdbx_description
1 polymer ?
#
loop_
_entity_poly.entity_id
_entity_poly.type
_entity_poly.pdbx_seq_one_letter_code
_entity_poly.pdbx_strand_id
1 'polypeptide(L)'
;KKEPLSVELVKEIHKVLTGGTYDERRYIINEERPGEFKKHDYVTGVHEVGSSAENVENDLAELIAEVNAYEGKDVLKAATYLHARFEFIHPFADGNGRVGRTLMNYYLMTHNHPPLIVYDEDKRFYYECLQKYDETEELTPLYEFFKYETEKTWEKALALAEGMKPELKNLSDFIRSMEPTE
;
A
#
# COMPACT_ATOMS: atom_id res chain seq x y z
N LYS A 1 3.40 -21.47 -11.58
CA LYS A 1 2.16 -21.03 -12.26
C LYS A 1 1.82 -19.68 -11.63
N LYS A 2 1.52 -18.61 -12.40
CA LYS A 2 1.09 -17.35 -11.80
C LYS A 2 -0.24 -17.62 -11.11
N GLU A 3 -0.32 -17.47 -9.79
CA GLU A 3 -1.59 -17.55 -9.09
C GLU A 3 -2.27 -16.19 -9.22
N PRO A 4 -3.51 -16.13 -9.77
CA PRO A 4 -4.24 -14.88 -9.86
C PRO A 4 -4.49 -14.31 -8.47
N LEU A 5 -4.64 -13.00 -8.38
CA LEU A 5 -5.08 -12.37 -7.13
C LEU A 5 -6.46 -12.92 -6.77
N SER A 6 -6.70 -13.16 -5.48
CA SER A 6 -8.00 -13.56 -4.95
C SER A 6 -8.30 -12.83 -3.65
N VAL A 7 -9.57 -12.74 -3.30
CA VAL A 7 -10.00 -12.11 -2.03
C VAL A 7 -9.38 -12.85 -0.84
N GLU A 8 -9.30 -14.18 -0.91
CA GLU A 8 -8.71 -15.02 0.13
C GLU A 8 -7.22 -14.71 0.32
N LEU A 9 -6.47 -14.53 -0.78
CA LEU A 9 -5.07 -14.13 -0.72
C LEU A 9 -4.91 -12.76 -0.03
N VAL A 10 -5.76 -11.78 -0.38
CA VAL A 10 -5.75 -10.45 0.25
C VAL A 10 -6.01 -10.54 1.75
N LYS A 11 -6.99 -11.37 2.15
CA LYS A 11 -7.31 -11.62 3.57
C LYS A 11 -6.16 -12.32 4.31
N GLU A 12 -5.50 -13.30 3.69
CA GLU A 12 -4.37 -13.99 4.31
C GLU A 12 -3.16 -13.06 4.45
N ILE A 13 -2.85 -12.25 3.44
CA ILE A 13 -1.81 -11.20 3.53
C ILE A 13 -2.11 -10.26 4.69
N HIS A 14 -3.35 -9.75 4.78
CA HIS A 14 -3.76 -8.89 5.88
C HIS A 14 -3.57 -9.58 7.23
N LYS A 15 -4.04 -10.82 7.39
CA LYS A 15 -3.89 -11.61 8.62
C LYS A 15 -2.44 -11.75 9.06
N VAL A 16 -1.53 -12.07 8.13
CA VAL A 16 -0.10 -12.23 8.44
C VAL A 16 0.54 -10.89 8.82
N LEU A 17 0.21 -9.81 8.11
CA LEU A 17 0.81 -8.48 8.34
C LEU A 17 0.32 -7.79 9.61
N THR A 18 -0.88 -8.14 10.09
CA THR A 18 -1.51 -7.46 11.25
C THR A 18 -1.73 -8.37 12.44
N GLY A 19 -1.32 -9.64 12.35
CA GLY A 19 -1.31 -10.59 13.45
C GLY A 19 -0.55 -10.04 14.65
N GLY A 20 -1.24 -9.84 15.78
CA GLY A 20 -0.64 -9.32 17.01
C GLY A 20 -0.40 -7.81 17.02
N THR A 21 -0.86 -7.04 16.02
CA THR A 21 -0.68 -5.57 15.97
C THR A 21 -1.98 -4.77 16.09
N TYR A 22 -3.14 -5.43 16.23
CA TYR A 22 -4.43 -4.75 16.43
C TYR A 22 -4.49 -4.15 17.83
N ASP A 23 -4.97 -2.90 17.93
CA ASP A 23 -5.20 -2.27 19.23
C ASP A 23 -6.41 -2.90 19.97
N GLU A 24 -6.43 -2.73 21.28
CA GLU A 24 -7.47 -3.29 22.16
C GLU A 24 -8.87 -2.81 21.79
N ARG A 25 -9.02 -1.55 21.36
CA ARG A 25 -10.34 -1.00 21.01
C ARG A 25 -10.89 -1.71 19.77
N ARG A 26 -10.11 -1.82 18.70
CA ARG A 26 -10.50 -2.53 17.48
C ARG A 26 -10.76 -4.01 17.77
N TYR A 27 -9.89 -4.65 18.55
CA TYR A 27 -9.96 -6.09 18.79
C TYR A 27 -11.07 -6.49 19.78
N ILE A 28 -11.18 -5.81 20.92
CA ILE A 28 -12.08 -6.19 22.01
C ILE A 28 -13.44 -5.52 21.86
N ILE A 29 -13.47 -4.22 21.56
CA ILE A 29 -14.71 -3.42 21.57
C ILE A 29 -15.43 -3.52 20.23
N ASN A 30 -14.71 -3.29 19.12
CA ASN A 30 -15.31 -3.33 17.78
C ASN A 30 -15.31 -4.75 17.16
N GLU A 31 -14.74 -5.72 17.87
CA GLU A 31 -14.63 -7.12 17.45
C GLU A 31 -13.98 -7.34 16.07
N GLU A 32 -13.11 -6.42 15.62
CA GLU A 32 -12.39 -6.55 14.36
C GLU A 32 -11.29 -7.62 14.47
N ARG A 33 -10.98 -8.31 13.37
CA ARG A 33 -9.98 -9.40 13.36
C ARG A 33 -9.03 -9.28 12.17
N PRO A 34 -7.73 -9.58 12.36
CA PRO A 34 -6.81 -9.81 11.25
C PRO A 34 -7.37 -10.84 10.26
N GLY A 35 -7.35 -10.51 8.97
CA GLY A 35 -7.88 -11.35 7.89
C GLY A 35 -9.40 -11.29 7.69
N GLU A 36 -10.13 -10.45 8.44
CA GLU A 36 -11.55 -10.20 8.22
C GLU A 36 -11.75 -8.78 7.68
N PHE A 37 -12.77 -8.59 6.84
CA PHE A 37 -13.18 -7.25 6.41
C PHE A 37 -13.68 -6.43 7.59
N LYS A 38 -13.62 -5.10 7.45
CA LYS A 38 -14.13 -4.19 8.47
C LYS A 38 -15.60 -4.45 8.75
N LYS A 39 -15.97 -4.48 10.04
CA LYS A 39 -17.38 -4.58 10.47
C LYS A 39 -18.06 -3.22 10.55
N HIS A 40 -17.26 -2.16 10.68
CA HIS A 40 -17.71 -0.79 10.83
C HIS A 40 -17.11 0.08 9.72
N ASP A 41 -17.79 1.19 9.42
CA ASP A 41 -17.28 2.16 8.47
C ASP A 41 -16.14 2.96 9.11
N TYR A 42 -14.93 2.71 8.61
CA TYR A 42 -13.76 3.51 8.93
C TYR A 42 -13.52 4.50 7.80
N VAL A 43 -13.51 5.76 8.19
CA VAL A 43 -13.37 6.91 7.32
C VAL A 43 -11.89 7.23 7.14
N THR A 44 -11.43 7.40 5.90
CA THR A 44 -10.02 7.73 5.61
C THR A 44 -9.83 8.94 4.71
N GLY A 45 -8.68 9.59 4.83
CA GLY A 45 -8.36 10.80 4.09
C GLY A 45 -9.16 12.03 4.55
N VAL A 46 -9.00 13.14 3.82
CA VAL A 46 -9.70 14.41 4.08
C VAL A 46 -11.16 14.35 3.61
N HIS A 47 -11.48 13.49 2.66
CA HIS A 47 -12.79 13.40 1.97
C HIS A 47 -13.66 12.25 2.44
N GLU A 48 -13.30 11.64 3.55
CA GLU A 48 -14.06 10.55 4.15
C GLU A 48 -14.28 9.34 3.23
N VAL A 49 -13.24 8.95 2.48
CA VAL A 49 -13.33 7.85 1.51
C VAL A 49 -13.24 6.48 2.16
N GLY A 50 -13.92 5.52 1.53
CA GLY A 50 -14.04 4.13 1.98
C GLY A 50 -15.34 3.50 1.50
N SER A 51 -15.28 2.27 0.98
CA SER A 51 -16.48 1.47 0.75
C SER A 51 -17.18 1.18 2.08
N SER A 52 -18.51 1.08 2.08
CA SER A 52 -19.21 0.65 3.30
C SER A 52 -18.84 -0.80 3.66
N ALA A 53 -18.95 -1.17 4.93
CA ALA A 53 -18.70 -2.54 5.39
C ALA A 53 -19.52 -3.58 4.61
N GLU A 54 -20.73 -3.23 4.17
CA GLU A 54 -21.62 -4.09 3.37
C GLU A 54 -21.14 -4.28 1.91
N ASN A 55 -20.47 -3.28 1.33
CA ASN A 55 -20.05 -3.29 -0.07
C ASN A 55 -18.59 -3.70 -0.29
N VAL A 56 -17.75 -3.63 0.75
CA VAL A 56 -16.30 -3.91 0.67
C VAL A 56 -15.97 -5.21 -0.06
N GLU A 57 -16.69 -6.29 0.20
CA GLU A 57 -16.41 -7.59 -0.43
C GLU A 57 -16.64 -7.55 -1.94
N ASN A 58 -17.75 -6.93 -2.37
CA ASN A 58 -18.09 -6.80 -3.78
C ASN A 58 -17.10 -5.88 -4.51
N ASP A 59 -16.79 -4.73 -3.92
CA ASP A 59 -15.88 -3.73 -4.52
C ASP A 59 -14.46 -4.30 -4.66
N LEU A 60 -13.99 -5.04 -3.64
CA LEU A 60 -12.68 -5.70 -3.72
C LEU A 60 -12.67 -6.84 -4.75
N ALA A 61 -13.74 -7.62 -4.84
CA ALA A 61 -13.85 -8.68 -5.84
C ALA A 61 -13.86 -8.11 -7.27
N GLU A 62 -14.54 -6.98 -7.49
CA GLU A 62 -14.53 -6.26 -8.77
C GLU A 62 -13.12 -5.78 -9.11
N LEU A 63 -12.44 -5.09 -8.19
CA LEU A 63 -11.05 -4.65 -8.38
C LEU A 63 -10.11 -5.80 -8.76
N ILE A 64 -10.22 -6.93 -8.06
CA ILE A 64 -9.41 -8.12 -8.34
C ILE A 64 -9.71 -8.68 -9.72
N ALA A 65 -10.99 -8.72 -10.13
CA ALA A 65 -11.38 -9.18 -11.45
C ALA A 65 -10.82 -8.27 -12.56
N GLU A 66 -10.92 -6.95 -12.41
CA GLU A 66 -10.35 -5.96 -13.34
C GLU A 66 -8.84 -6.13 -13.52
N VAL A 67 -8.11 -6.25 -12.41
CA VAL A 67 -6.65 -6.35 -12.41
C VAL A 67 -6.17 -7.70 -12.96
N ASN A 68 -6.87 -8.79 -12.67
CA ASN A 68 -6.57 -10.10 -13.24
C ASN A 68 -6.88 -10.18 -14.75
N ALA A 69 -7.86 -9.40 -15.23
CA ALA A 69 -8.24 -9.32 -16.65
C ALA A 69 -7.34 -8.36 -17.46
N TYR A 70 -6.43 -7.63 -16.81
CA TYR A 70 -5.55 -6.68 -17.49
C TYR A 70 -4.49 -7.39 -18.34
N GLU A 71 -4.56 -7.18 -19.67
CA GLU A 71 -3.61 -7.74 -20.65
C GLU A 71 -2.63 -6.68 -21.20
N GLY A 72 -2.64 -5.47 -20.65
CA GLY A 72 -1.76 -4.39 -21.10
C GLY A 72 -0.29 -4.61 -20.73
N LYS A 73 0.59 -3.85 -21.38
CA LYS A 73 2.06 -3.97 -21.19
C LYS A 73 2.60 -3.17 -20.01
N ASP A 74 1.83 -2.20 -19.52
CA ASP A 74 2.26 -1.30 -18.46
C ASP A 74 1.91 -1.88 -17.08
N VAL A 75 2.79 -2.76 -16.61
CA VAL A 75 2.64 -3.46 -15.34
C VAL A 75 2.63 -2.49 -14.16
N LEU A 76 3.45 -1.43 -14.22
CA LEU A 76 3.51 -0.41 -13.18
C LEU A 76 2.17 0.30 -13.06
N LYS A 77 1.57 0.71 -14.19
CA LYS A 77 0.24 1.35 -14.19
C LYS A 77 -0.85 0.46 -13.62
N ALA A 78 -0.86 -0.83 -13.95
CA ALA A 78 -1.81 -1.78 -13.36
C ALA A 78 -1.60 -1.96 -11.85
N ALA A 79 -0.35 -2.00 -11.38
CA ALA A 79 -0.03 -2.04 -9.96
C ALA A 79 -0.43 -0.74 -9.23
N THR A 80 -0.24 0.42 -9.86
CA THR A 80 -0.68 1.72 -9.36
C THR A 80 -2.21 1.74 -9.21
N TYR A 81 -2.94 1.26 -10.22
CA TYR A 81 -4.40 1.17 -10.18
C TYR A 81 -4.89 0.24 -9.06
N LEU A 82 -4.29 -0.95 -8.96
CA LEU A 82 -4.57 -1.90 -7.87
C LEU A 82 -4.39 -1.23 -6.50
N HIS A 83 -3.27 -0.52 -6.31
CA HIS A 83 -2.97 0.16 -5.06
C HIS A 83 -3.96 1.28 -4.74
N ALA A 84 -4.21 2.17 -5.70
CA ALA A 84 -5.09 3.33 -5.54
C ALA A 84 -6.52 2.91 -5.18
N ARG A 85 -7.10 1.98 -5.95
CA ARG A 85 -8.45 1.45 -5.70
C ARG A 85 -8.53 0.68 -4.39
N PHE A 86 -7.50 -0.09 -4.03
CA PHE A 86 -7.48 -0.82 -2.76
C PHE A 86 -7.50 0.14 -1.56
N GLU A 87 -6.66 1.19 -1.58
CA GLU A 87 -6.66 2.21 -0.51
C GLU A 87 -7.99 2.96 -0.45
N PHE A 88 -8.62 3.24 -1.60
CA PHE A 88 -9.94 3.87 -1.69
C PHE A 88 -11.06 2.99 -1.13
N ILE A 89 -11.09 1.69 -1.45
CA ILE A 89 -12.06 0.72 -0.90
C ILE A 89 -11.89 0.61 0.62
N HIS A 90 -10.65 0.61 1.08
CA HIS A 90 -10.28 0.53 2.50
C HIS A 90 -10.94 -0.66 3.23
N PRO A 91 -10.64 -1.91 2.81
CA PRO A 91 -11.42 -3.09 3.20
C PRO A 91 -11.26 -3.54 4.65
N PHE A 92 -10.20 -3.10 5.35
CA PHE A 92 -9.87 -3.54 6.72
C PHE A 92 -9.99 -2.42 7.74
N ALA A 93 -10.11 -2.76 9.02
CA ALA A 93 -10.19 -1.79 10.12
C ALA A 93 -8.84 -1.12 10.45
N ASP A 94 -7.74 -1.81 10.15
CA ASP A 94 -6.36 -1.31 10.24
C ASP A 94 -5.48 -2.06 9.24
N GLY A 95 -4.33 -1.48 8.91
CA GLY A 95 -3.29 -2.15 8.11
C GLY A 95 -3.46 -2.03 6.60
N ASN A 96 -4.46 -1.29 6.10
CA ASN A 96 -4.70 -1.11 4.67
C ASN A 96 -3.43 -0.66 3.93
N GLY A 97 -2.79 0.44 4.34
CA GLY A 97 -1.54 0.88 3.72
C GLY A 97 -0.42 -0.18 3.65
N ARG A 98 -0.29 -1.05 4.67
CA ARG A 98 0.68 -2.16 4.66
C ARG A 98 0.29 -3.22 3.63
N VAL A 99 -0.99 -3.58 3.59
CA VAL A 99 -1.54 -4.54 2.64
C VAL A 99 -1.48 -3.99 1.21
N GLY A 100 -1.90 -2.76 0.97
CA GLY A 100 -1.91 -2.11 -0.34
C GLY A 100 -0.53 -2.04 -0.97
N ARG A 101 0.51 -1.67 -0.20
CA ARG A 101 1.91 -1.70 -0.70
C ARG A 101 2.41 -3.13 -0.94
N THR A 102 1.99 -4.09 -0.12
CA THR A 102 2.35 -5.50 -0.28
C THR A 102 1.71 -6.10 -1.54
N LEU A 103 0.43 -5.81 -1.78
CA LEU A 103 -0.32 -6.24 -2.97
C LEU A 103 0.26 -5.63 -4.25
N MET A 104 0.58 -4.34 -4.22
CA MET A 104 1.28 -3.67 -5.33
C MET A 104 2.58 -4.41 -5.66
N ASN A 105 3.46 -4.63 -4.68
CA ASN A 105 4.74 -5.32 -4.91
C ASN A 105 4.56 -6.79 -5.30
N TYR A 106 3.57 -7.49 -4.74
CA TYR A 106 3.22 -8.85 -5.16
C TYR A 106 2.82 -8.88 -6.64
N TYR A 107 1.97 -7.94 -7.08
CA TYR A 107 1.56 -7.83 -8.47
C TYR A 107 2.77 -7.53 -9.39
N LEU A 108 3.59 -6.52 -9.05
CA LEU A 108 4.82 -6.22 -9.79
C LEU A 108 5.71 -7.46 -9.96
N MET A 109 6.03 -8.15 -8.85
CA MET A 109 6.93 -9.30 -8.86
C MET A 109 6.40 -10.50 -9.65
N THR A 110 5.10 -10.80 -9.55
CA THR A 110 4.46 -11.88 -10.33
C THR A 110 4.32 -11.57 -11.82
N HIS A 111 4.55 -10.31 -12.20
CA HIS A 111 4.54 -9.82 -13.58
C HIS A 111 5.94 -9.45 -14.09
N ASN A 112 6.99 -9.97 -13.44
CA ASN A 112 8.40 -9.72 -13.79
C ASN A 112 8.79 -8.24 -13.79
N HIS A 113 8.10 -7.42 -13.00
CA HIS A 113 8.48 -6.05 -12.76
C HIS A 113 9.21 -5.95 -11.41
N PRO A 114 10.29 -5.17 -11.31
CA PRO A 114 10.95 -4.92 -10.03
C PRO A 114 9.98 -4.32 -8.99
N PRO A 115 10.03 -4.74 -7.70
CA PRO A 115 9.32 -4.06 -6.62
C PRO A 115 9.88 -2.67 -6.33
N LEU A 116 9.10 -1.83 -5.65
CA LEU A 116 9.48 -0.49 -5.21
C LEU A 116 9.25 -0.33 -3.70
N ILE A 117 9.98 0.61 -3.11
CA ILE A 117 9.81 1.05 -1.72
C ILE A 117 9.28 2.48 -1.75
N VAL A 118 8.21 2.76 -1.02
CA VAL A 118 7.77 4.14 -0.71
C VAL A 118 8.58 4.61 0.49
N TYR A 119 9.54 5.52 0.29
CA TYR A 119 10.42 6.00 1.36
C TYR A 119 9.70 6.99 2.30
N ASP A 120 10.09 6.98 3.58
CA ASP A 120 9.48 7.84 4.61
C ASP A 120 9.67 9.34 4.31
N GLU A 121 10.82 9.71 3.72
CA GLU A 121 11.10 11.07 3.27
C GLU A 121 10.13 11.60 2.20
N ASP A 122 9.49 10.70 1.44
CA ASP A 122 8.55 11.03 0.35
C ASP A 122 7.09 10.77 0.73
N LYS A 123 6.84 10.35 1.98
CA LYS A 123 5.51 9.98 2.50
C LYS A 123 4.47 11.08 2.32
N ARG A 124 4.88 12.34 2.41
CA ARG A 124 3.98 13.48 2.15
C ARG A 124 3.45 13.46 0.72
N PHE A 125 4.32 13.33 -0.28
CA PHE A 125 3.93 13.29 -1.69
C PHE A 125 3.07 12.07 -2.01
N TYR A 126 3.37 10.93 -1.39
CA TYR A 126 2.55 9.73 -1.48
C TYR A 126 1.09 9.99 -1.07
N TYR A 127 0.86 10.62 0.09
CA TYR A 127 -0.49 10.95 0.54
C TYR A 127 -1.15 12.03 -0.31
N GLU A 128 -0.41 13.04 -0.78
CA GLU A 128 -0.94 14.04 -1.72
C GLU A 128 -1.42 13.37 -3.03
N CYS A 129 -0.70 12.36 -3.52
CA CYS A 129 -1.11 11.59 -4.71
C CYS A 129 -2.36 10.73 -4.47
N LEU A 130 -2.47 10.07 -3.30
CA LEU A 130 -3.66 9.31 -2.94
C LEU A 130 -4.88 10.23 -2.79
N GLN A 131 -4.74 11.36 -2.09
CA GLN A 131 -5.81 12.34 -1.96
C GLN A 131 -6.26 12.87 -3.33
N LYS A 132 -5.32 13.12 -4.25
CA LYS A 132 -5.65 13.54 -5.61
C LYS A 132 -6.46 12.47 -6.35
N TYR A 133 -6.10 11.20 -6.19
CA TYR A 133 -6.87 10.09 -6.74
C TYR A 133 -8.28 10.03 -6.14
N ASP A 134 -8.41 10.19 -4.82
CA ASP A 134 -9.70 10.21 -4.12
C ASP A 134 -10.62 11.34 -4.61
N GLU A 135 -10.05 12.49 -4.99
CA GLU A 135 -10.80 13.66 -5.46
C GLU A 135 -11.21 13.60 -6.94
N THR A 136 -10.35 13.06 -7.80
CA THR A 136 -10.51 13.20 -9.26
C THR A 136 -10.45 11.90 -10.04
N GLU A 137 -10.21 10.76 -9.37
CA GLU A 137 -9.95 9.45 -9.97
C GLU A 137 -8.79 9.45 -10.99
N GLU A 138 -7.92 10.48 -10.93
CA GLU A 138 -6.78 10.61 -11.83
C GLU A 138 -5.61 9.79 -11.30
N LEU A 139 -5.24 8.73 -12.03
CA LEU A 139 -4.15 7.85 -11.64
C LEU A 139 -2.75 8.43 -11.90
N THR A 140 -2.64 9.38 -12.83
CA THR A 140 -1.35 9.89 -13.35
C THR A 140 -0.39 10.38 -12.25
N PRO A 141 -0.82 11.18 -11.26
CA PRO A 141 0.09 11.66 -10.20
C PRO A 141 0.72 10.51 -9.41
N LEU A 142 -0.09 9.53 -9.00
CA LEU A 142 0.41 8.38 -8.26
C LEU A 142 1.27 7.46 -9.12
N TYR A 143 0.96 7.34 -10.42
CA TYR A 143 1.77 6.59 -11.36
C TYR A 143 3.17 7.19 -11.53
N GLU A 144 3.26 8.51 -11.74
CA GLU A 144 4.56 9.21 -11.83
C GLU A 144 5.33 9.13 -10.51
N PHE A 145 4.62 9.23 -9.37
CA PHE A 145 5.23 9.03 -8.06
C PHE A 145 5.83 7.62 -7.89
N PHE A 146 5.09 6.56 -8.24
CA PHE A 146 5.62 5.20 -8.17
C PHE A 146 6.73 4.92 -9.18
N LYS A 147 6.73 5.59 -10.33
CA LYS A 147 7.86 5.55 -11.25
C LYS A 147 9.12 6.14 -10.61
N TYR A 148 9.00 7.31 -9.98
CA TYR A 148 10.09 7.93 -9.22
C TYR A 148 10.61 7.02 -8.09
N GLU A 149 9.71 6.47 -7.26
CA GLU A 149 10.10 5.55 -6.17
C GLU A 149 10.73 4.26 -6.69
N THR A 150 10.32 3.78 -7.87
CA THR A 150 10.96 2.64 -8.55
C THR A 150 12.40 2.98 -8.94
N GLU A 151 12.62 4.08 -9.65
CA GLU A 151 13.97 4.53 -10.05
C GLU A 151 14.87 4.68 -8.81
N LYS A 152 14.39 5.39 -7.78
CA LYS A 152 15.09 5.60 -6.51
C LYS A 152 15.43 4.29 -5.78
N THR A 153 14.50 3.32 -5.78
CA THR A 153 14.73 2.01 -5.16
C THR A 153 15.86 1.25 -5.85
N TRP A 154 15.88 1.27 -7.18
CA TRP A 154 16.83 0.47 -7.96
C TRP A 154 18.18 1.15 -8.15
N GLU A 155 18.25 2.47 -8.15
CA GLU A 155 19.51 3.20 -8.02
C GLU A 155 20.25 2.84 -6.74
N LYS A 156 19.54 2.84 -5.59
CA LYS A 156 20.11 2.42 -4.30
C LYS A 156 20.54 0.95 -4.31
N ALA A 157 19.72 0.07 -4.89
CA ALA A 157 20.03 -1.36 -4.98
C ALA A 157 21.26 -1.65 -5.87
N LEU A 158 21.40 -0.95 -6.99
CA LEU A 158 22.54 -1.07 -7.89
C LEU A 158 23.83 -0.54 -7.24
N ALA A 159 23.77 0.64 -6.61
CA ALA A 159 24.92 1.20 -5.89
C ALA A 159 25.43 0.24 -4.79
N LEU A 160 24.52 -0.39 -4.05
CA LEU A 160 24.84 -1.43 -3.08
C LEU A 160 25.51 -2.65 -3.72
N ALA A 161 25.00 -3.12 -4.86
CA ALA A 161 25.58 -4.23 -5.61
C ALA A 161 26.99 -3.92 -6.15
N GLU A 162 27.26 -2.65 -6.46
CA GLU A 162 28.58 -2.14 -6.87
C GLU A 162 29.52 -1.86 -5.68
N GLY A 163 29.08 -2.12 -4.44
CA GLY A 163 29.90 -2.01 -3.24
C GLY A 163 29.92 -0.63 -2.59
N MET A 164 29.07 0.31 -3.04
CA MET A 164 28.86 1.56 -2.30
C MET A 164 28.14 1.25 -0.98
N LYS A 165 28.74 1.66 0.13
CA LYS A 165 28.12 1.53 1.45
C LYS A 165 27.22 2.75 1.68
N PRO A 166 25.92 2.58 1.93
CA PRO A 166 25.07 3.69 2.32
C PRO A 166 25.55 4.25 3.66
N GLU A 167 25.45 5.57 3.82
CA GLU A 167 25.56 6.21 5.13
C GLU A 167 24.39 5.73 5.99
N LEU A 168 24.67 4.79 6.90
CA LEU A 168 23.72 4.33 7.89
C LEU A 168 23.61 5.42 8.96
N LYS A 169 22.47 6.10 9.03
CA LYS A 169 22.12 6.89 10.22
C LYS A 169 22.08 5.92 11.39
N ASN A 170 23.00 6.11 12.33
CA ASN A 170 23.04 5.30 13.53
C ASN A 170 21.94 5.78 14.49
N LEU A 171 21.60 4.97 15.50
CA LEU A 171 20.53 5.30 16.45
C LEU A 171 20.77 6.67 17.12
N SER A 172 22.02 7.04 17.34
CA SER A 172 22.44 8.34 17.84
C SER A 172 22.11 9.51 16.90
N ASP A 173 22.21 9.33 15.59
CA ASP A 173 21.81 10.34 14.59
C ASP A 173 20.29 10.55 14.61
N PHE A 174 19.53 9.47 14.83
CA PHE A 174 18.07 9.55 14.98
C PHE A 174 17.68 10.30 16.26
N ILE A 175 18.27 9.94 17.40
CA ILE A 175 18.00 10.61 18.69
C ILE A 175 18.32 12.11 18.62
N ARG A 176 19.45 12.50 18.01
CA ARG A 176 19.81 13.91 17.82
C ARG A 176 18.82 14.68 16.96
N SER A 177 18.20 14.05 15.97
CA SER A 177 17.21 14.70 15.11
C SER A 177 15.86 14.95 15.81
N MET A 178 15.65 14.37 17.01
CA MET A 178 14.44 14.58 17.82
C MET A 178 14.65 15.57 18.97
N GLU A 179 15.88 16.07 19.19
CA GLU A 179 16.13 17.13 20.15
C GLU A 179 15.65 18.48 19.57
N PRO A 180 14.83 19.25 20.31
CA PRO A 180 14.40 20.56 19.85
C PRO A 180 15.63 21.47 19.71
N THR A 181 15.76 22.13 18.56
CA THR A 181 16.76 23.18 18.36
C THR A 181 16.50 24.33 19.33
N GLU A 182 17.46 24.59 20.22
CA GLU A 182 17.49 25.75 21.12
C GLU A 182 17.36 27.10 20.38
#